data_AF-V4K4S8-F1
#
_entry.id   AF-V4K4S8-F1
#
_cell.length_a   1.000
_cell.length_b   1.000
_cell.length_c   1.000
_cell.angle_alpha   90.00
_cell.angle_beta   90.00
_cell.angle_gamma   90.00
#
_symmetry.space_group_name_H-M   'P 1'
#
loop_
_entity.id
_entity.type
_entity.pdbx_description
1 polymer ?
#
loop_
_entity_poly.entity_id
_entity_poly.type
_entity_poly.pdbx_seq_one_letter_code
_entity_poly.pdbx_strand_id
1 'polypeptide(L)'
;MDEIMVRLTSQALEHRTLLVLAVSFRGIRPVAWSPAGDLSYRFLYDDKRQNLYMVVTSRYAPALVRLDGRPYYEIDSQHVQVPLPPGAHEVLIELTTYGDFGEPVQPLPPKAFIAERDPTGYELFLYASSALELAQATKDEQLKDDILSVLSEALSRVRVSSVSPTQLLLASAIYRTSYDVNRLLASIDRGLAEGVYVEQGGLGIPEALERLKEGLRSLEGKYGRPGVMYAVGHAHIDAAWLWPFSESRRKVLRTVATVISLMERFRDMKYVQSSSLYYEWLSQDAPELLAKVAELVKEGRWELGAGYVEFEPNVTSGEAMARQLLYSQRFFERTFGRRAEVLWLPDSFGFQATLAQIARLSGVRYFVTHKLTWNDTNRFPYGPFLWDGGDGVPLPAVVYGFGGGGYNSPLTASSVLAQWSGWPAKRYPALLSYGYGDGGGGPNEDMELRFNVINELPGLPRLVHATPSEYFKAIDVNGLERWRGRLYVETHRGSFIVGD
;
A
#
# COMPACT_ATOMS: atom_id res chain seq x y z
N MET A 1 -37.52 21.90 -16.65
CA MET A 1 -37.83 20.54 -17.14
C MET A 1 -36.68 19.68 -16.70
N ASP A 2 -36.86 18.94 -15.61
CA ASP A 2 -35.88 17.96 -15.17
C ASP A 2 -35.82 16.86 -16.22
N GLU A 3 -34.75 16.87 -17.05
CA GLU A 3 -34.41 15.69 -17.83
C GLU A 3 -34.28 14.53 -16.84
N ILE A 4 -35.08 13.48 -17.06
CA ILE A 4 -34.96 12.22 -16.33
C ILE A 4 -33.55 11.70 -16.60
N MET A 5 -32.64 11.97 -15.68
CA MET A 5 -31.24 11.61 -15.80
C MET A 5 -31.15 10.09 -15.81
N VAL A 6 -30.79 9.53 -16.96
CA VAL A 6 -30.67 8.08 -17.14
C VAL A 6 -29.53 7.59 -16.25
N ARG A 7 -29.83 6.72 -15.28
CA ARG A 7 -28.84 6.08 -14.42
C ARG A 7 -27.84 5.31 -15.28
N LEU A 8 -26.56 5.57 -15.08
CA LEU A 8 -25.50 4.89 -15.81
C LEU A 8 -25.36 3.45 -15.29
N THR A 9 -25.04 2.51 -16.19
CA THR A 9 -24.66 1.16 -15.79
C THR A 9 -23.29 1.19 -15.11
N SER A 10 -22.96 0.17 -14.30
CA SER A 10 -21.63 0.08 -13.66
C SER A 10 -20.51 0.13 -14.69
N GLN A 11 -20.66 -0.53 -15.84
CA GLN A 11 -19.69 -0.48 -16.92
C GLN A 11 -19.54 0.94 -17.51
N ALA A 12 -20.64 1.68 -17.68
CA ALA A 12 -20.58 3.06 -18.16
C ALA A 12 -19.89 3.99 -17.14
N LEU A 13 -20.08 3.75 -15.84
CA LEU A 13 -19.39 4.47 -14.77
C LEU A 13 -17.88 4.15 -14.74
N GLU A 14 -17.49 2.89 -14.94
CA GLU A 14 -16.08 2.51 -15.08
C GLU A 14 -15.42 3.22 -16.26
N HIS A 15 -16.08 3.25 -17.43
CA HIS A 15 -15.58 3.94 -18.62
C HIS A 15 -15.43 5.44 -18.38
N ARG A 16 -16.44 6.10 -17.79
CA ARG A 16 -16.40 7.52 -17.42
C ARG A 16 -15.25 7.81 -16.45
N THR A 17 -15.07 6.95 -15.45
CA THR A 17 -13.99 7.07 -14.45
C THR A 17 -12.61 6.98 -15.11
N LEU A 18 -12.41 6.04 -16.05
CA LEU A 18 -11.16 5.95 -16.81
C LEU A 18 -10.93 7.18 -17.69
N LEU A 19 -11.98 7.71 -18.34
CA LEU A 19 -11.87 8.93 -19.15
C LEU A 19 -11.44 10.14 -18.30
N VAL A 20 -11.99 10.29 -17.09
CA VAL A 20 -11.56 11.32 -16.12
C VAL A 20 -10.06 11.19 -15.81
N LEU A 21 -9.60 9.98 -15.52
CA LEU A 21 -8.18 9.73 -15.29
C LEU A 21 -7.34 10.08 -16.53
N ALA A 22 -7.77 9.67 -17.71
CA ALA A 22 -7.04 9.93 -18.95
C ALA A 22 -6.89 11.44 -19.23
N VAL A 23 -7.96 12.22 -19.09
CA VAL A 23 -7.89 13.67 -19.32
C VAL A 23 -7.18 14.45 -18.21
N SER A 24 -6.90 13.81 -17.07
CA SER A 24 -6.04 14.41 -16.04
C SER A 24 -4.59 14.57 -16.49
N PHE A 25 -4.13 13.81 -17.50
CA PHE A 25 -2.77 13.91 -18.02
C PHE A 25 -2.62 14.99 -19.09
N ARG A 26 -1.63 15.87 -18.93
CA ARG A 26 -1.31 16.97 -19.85
C ARG A 26 0.19 17.05 -20.16
N GLY A 27 0.52 17.64 -21.31
CA GLY A 27 1.91 17.89 -21.73
C GLY A 27 2.76 16.62 -21.77
N ILE A 28 2.18 15.53 -22.28
CA ILE A 28 2.75 14.19 -22.27
C ILE A 28 3.91 14.12 -23.27
N ARG A 29 5.06 13.62 -22.83
CA ARG A 29 6.25 13.43 -23.66
C ARG A 29 6.88 12.06 -23.37
N PRO A 30 7.28 11.27 -24.38
CA PRO A 30 7.96 10.01 -24.14
C PRO A 30 9.32 10.24 -23.48
N VAL A 31 9.70 9.33 -22.59
CA VAL A 31 11.05 9.30 -22.00
C VAL A 31 12.03 8.71 -23.00
N ALA A 32 13.09 9.47 -23.30
CA ALA A 32 14.19 9.02 -24.16
C ALA A 32 15.36 8.52 -23.29
N TRP A 33 15.40 7.22 -23.02
CA TRP A 33 16.45 6.60 -22.23
C TRP A 33 17.80 6.59 -22.98
N SER A 34 18.85 7.03 -22.28
CA SER A 34 20.24 6.92 -22.70
C SER A 34 20.96 5.91 -21.81
N PRO A 35 21.74 4.97 -22.36
CA PRO A 35 22.56 4.06 -21.55
C PRO A 35 23.53 4.84 -20.64
N ALA A 36 23.64 4.39 -19.39
CA ALA A 36 24.54 4.94 -18.37
C ALA A 36 25.49 3.89 -17.76
N GLY A 37 25.32 2.62 -18.14
CA GLY A 37 26.05 1.45 -17.64
C GLY A 37 25.34 0.18 -18.09
N ASP A 38 25.77 -0.99 -17.61
CA ASP A 38 25.28 -2.30 -18.09
C ASP A 38 23.78 -2.50 -17.85
N LEU A 39 23.29 -2.10 -16.67
CA LEU A 39 21.89 -2.24 -16.25
C LEU A 39 21.28 -0.90 -15.86
N SER A 40 21.84 0.20 -16.36
CA SER A 40 21.43 1.54 -15.95
C SER A 40 21.18 2.44 -17.12
N TYR A 41 20.09 3.21 -17.03
CA TYR A 41 19.64 4.13 -18.06
C TYR A 41 19.26 5.45 -17.44
N ARG A 42 19.46 6.54 -18.16
CA ARG A 42 19.13 7.87 -17.67
C ARG A 42 18.38 8.70 -18.68
N PHE A 43 17.70 9.71 -18.20
CA PHE A 43 17.25 10.84 -19.00
C PHE A 43 17.39 12.12 -18.18
N LEU A 44 17.42 13.25 -18.89
CA LEU A 44 17.42 14.58 -18.30
C LEU A 44 16.07 15.23 -18.59
N TYR A 45 15.56 16.00 -17.63
CA TYR A 45 14.44 16.90 -17.87
C TYR A 45 14.71 18.26 -17.24
N ASP A 46 14.13 19.30 -17.84
CA ASP A 46 14.00 20.64 -17.26
C ASP A 46 12.54 21.05 -17.41
N ASP A 47 11.80 21.03 -16.30
CA ASP A 47 10.38 21.31 -16.29
C ASP A 47 9.96 21.92 -14.96
N LYS A 48 9.27 23.06 -15.00
CA LYS A 48 8.94 23.86 -13.81
C LYS A 48 7.56 23.55 -13.22
N ARG A 49 6.82 22.58 -13.78
CA ARG A 49 5.47 22.22 -13.31
C ARG A 49 5.52 21.44 -12.00
N GLN A 50 4.55 21.66 -11.11
CA GLN A 50 4.57 21.10 -9.74
C GLN A 50 3.89 19.73 -9.57
N ASN A 51 3.23 19.19 -10.61
CA ASN A 51 2.58 17.87 -10.58
C ASN A 51 3.08 16.99 -11.72
N LEU A 52 4.40 16.95 -11.90
CA LEU A 52 5.03 16.20 -12.96
C LEU A 52 5.26 14.75 -12.51
N TYR A 53 4.97 13.79 -13.37
CA TYR A 53 5.14 12.36 -13.11
C TYR A 53 5.82 11.70 -14.29
N MET A 54 6.72 10.76 -13.99
CA MET A 54 7.09 9.72 -14.92
C MET A 54 6.13 8.53 -14.73
N VAL A 55 5.35 8.22 -15.77
CA VAL A 55 4.40 7.12 -15.79
C VAL A 55 4.94 5.98 -16.65
N VAL A 56 5.11 4.81 -16.05
CA VAL A 56 5.63 3.60 -16.68
C VAL A 56 4.48 2.79 -17.29
N THR A 57 4.47 2.64 -18.62
CA THR A 57 3.39 1.98 -19.36
C THR A 57 3.73 0.56 -19.80
N SER A 58 5.02 0.21 -19.85
CA SER A 58 5.45 -1.18 -20.00
C SER A 58 6.73 -1.41 -19.24
N ARG A 59 6.77 -2.49 -18.45
CA ARG A 59 7.89 -2.84 -17.59
C ARG A 59 8.45 -4.20 -17.98
N TYR A 60 9.78 -4.33 -17.90
CA TYR A 60 10.51 -5.57 -18.13
C TYR A 60 11.21 -6.06 -16.86
N ALA A 61 11.72 -5.14 -16.04
CA ALA A 61 12.34 -5.42 -14.76
C ALA A 61 12.02 -4.32 -13.73
N PRO A 62 12.05 -4.65 -12.43
CA PRO A 62 12.08 -3.64 -11.38
C PRO A 62 13.33 -2.76 -11.45
N ALA A 63 13.22 -1.55 -10.91
CA ALA A 63 14.32 -0.59 -10.91
C ALA A 63 14.37 0.25 -9.63
N LEU A 64 15.57 0.57 -9.17
CA LEU A 64 15.78 1.74 -8.31
C LEU A 64 15.83 2.99 -9.19
N VAL A 65 15.05 4.00 -8.86
CA VAL A 65 15.15 5.35 -9.40
C VAL A 65 16.07 6.16 -8.51
N ARG A 66 17.08 6.77 -9.13
CA ARG A 66 17.90 7.82 -8.54
C ARG A 66 17.56 9.15 -9.16
N LEU A 67 17.36 10.15 -8.31
CA LEU A 67 17.17 11.55 -8.70
C LEU A 67 18.42 12.32 -8.29
N ASP A 68 19.12 12.91 -9.26
CA ASP A 68 20.40 13.61 -9.06
C ASP A 68 21.41 12.78 -8.25
N GLY A 69 21.49 11.48 -8.57
CA GLY A 69 22.38 10.51 -7.94
C GLY A 69 21.88 9.91 -6.61
N ARG A 70 20.82 10.46 -6.01
CA ARG A 70 20.28 9.98 -4.72
C ARG A 70 19.17 8.95 -4.92
N PRO A 71 19.13 7.84 -4.15
CA PRO A 71 18.00 6.93 -4.16
C PRO A 71 16.70 7.69 -3.88
N TYR A 72 15.68 7.46 -4.71
CA TYR A 72 14.48 8.30 -4.69
C TYR A 72 13.18 7.49 -4.72
N TYR A 73 13.06 6.50 -5.60
CA TYR A 73 11.80 5.77 -5.78
C TYR A 73 12.04 4.38 -6.39
N GLU A 74 11.02 3.53 -6.40
CA GLU A 74 11.02 2.22 -7.04
C GLU A 74 10.15 2.22 -8.30
N ILE A 75 10.53 1.41 -9.30
CA ILE A 75 9.65 0.98 -10.37
C ILE A 75 9.46 -0.52 -10.23
N ASP A 76 8.22 -0.99 -10.10
CA ASP A 76 7.85 -2.41 -10.07
C ASP A 76 6.42 -2.60 -10.64
N SER A 77 5.76 -3.73 -10.38
CA SER A 77 4.36 -3.88 -10.80
C SER A 77 3.38 -2.96 -10.08
N GLN A 78 3.70 -2.30 -8.98
CA GLN A 78 2.76 -1.51 -8.19
C GLN A 78 3.14 -0.03 -8.07
N HIS A 79 4.38 0.31 -8.43
CA HIS A 79 4.99 1.63 -8.42
C HIS A 79 5.25 2.06 -9.87
N VAL A 80 4.17 2.36 -10.58
CA VAL A 80 4.22 2.77 -12.00
C VAL A 80 4.22 4.29 -12.19
N GLN A 81 4.06 5.05 -11.11
CA GLN A 81 4.05 6.52 -11.10
C GLN A 81 5.19 7.00 -10.21
N VAL A 82 6.15 7.72 -10.80
CA VAL A 82 7.27 8.33 -10.08
C VAL A 82 7.06 9.85 -10.10
N PRO A 83 6.80 10.49 -8.95
CA PRO A 83 6.69 11.96 -8.88
C PRO A 83 8.02 12.61 -9.26
N LEU A 84 8.02 13.66 -10.08
CA LEU A 84 9.21 14.38 -10.49
C LEU A 84 9.15 15.83 -9.94
N PRO A 85 10.15 16.29 -9.18
CA PRO A 85 10.16 17.65 -8.68
C PRO A 85 10.36 18.68 -9.83
N PRO A 86 9.90 19.93 -9.64
CA PRO A 86 10.11 20.98 -10.62
C PRO A 86 11.59 21.40 -10.66
N GLY A 87 12.14 21.53 -11.87
CA GLY A 87 13.50 21.98 -12.10
C GLY A 87 14.21 21.18 -13.19
N ALA A 88 15.52 21.38 -13.26
CA ALA A 88 16.42 20.61 -14.10
C ALA A 88 17.05 19.49 -13.28
N HIS A 89 16.78 18.24 -13.65
CA HIS A 89 17.21 17.07 -12.89
C HIS A 89 17.67 15.94 -13.81
N GLU A 90 18.57 15.11 -13.29
CA GLU A 90 18.91 13.81 -13.86
C GLU A 90 18.08 12.72 -13.18
N VAL A 91 17.43 11.88 -13.99
CA VAL A 91 16.80 10.64 -13.54
C VAL A 91 17.60 9.48 -14.08
N LEU A 92 18.14 8.66 -13.18
CA LEU A 92 18.84 7.41 -13.47
C LEU A 92 17.99 6.25 -12.94
N ILE A 93 17.82 5.21 -13.72
CA ILE A 93 17.24 3.94 -13.27
C ILE A 93 18.33 2.87 -13.23
N GLU A 94 18.32 2.05 -12.18
CA GLU A 94 19.19 0.89 -12.00
C GLU A 94 18.30 -0.36 -11.98
N LEU A 95 18.33 -1.12 -13.09
CA LEU A 95 17.52 -2.33 -13.27
C LEU A 95 18.11 -3.52 -12.51
N THR A 96 17.24 -4.47 -12.15
CA THR A 96 17.65 -5.79 -11.67
C THR A 96 17.33 -6.89 -12.70
N THR A 97 18.01 -8.03 -12.56
CA THR A 97 17.76 -9.25 -13.36
C THR A 97 16.68 -10.15 -12.76
N TYR A 98 16.07 -9.73 -11.64
CA TYR A 98 14.99 -10.44 -10.97
C TYR A 98 13.68 -9.65 -11.09
N GLY A 99 12.59 -10.34 -11.41
CA GLY A 99 11.25 -9.78 -11.33
C GLY A 99 10.79 -9.61 -9.89
N ASP A 100 9.51 -9.29 -9.72
CA ASP A 100 8.97 -8.92 -8.41
C ASP A 100 9.06 -10.09 -7.43
N PHE A 101 8.93 -11.32 -7.94
CA PHE A 101 8.93 -12.57 -7.18
C PHE A 101 10.10 -13.49 -7.55
N GLY A 102 11.25 -12.90 -7.91
CA GLY A 102 12.50 -13.64 -8.10
C GLY A 102 12.62 -14.39 -9.43
N GLU A 103 11.62 -14.30 -10.30
CA GLU A 103 11.71 -14.84 -11.65
C GLU A 103 12.84 -14.13 -12.43
N PRO A 104 13.70 -14.85 -13.17
CA PRO A 104 14.68 -14.21 -14.03
C PRO A 104 14.01 -13.37 -15.11
N VAL A 105 14.44 -12.13 -15.27
CA VAL A 105 13.92 -11.21 -16.30
C VAL A 105 15.05 -10.67 -17.17
N GLN A 106 14.72 -10.32 -18.41
CA GLN A 106 15.63 -9.57 -19.26
C GLN A 106 15.50 -8.07 -18.92
N PRO A 107 16.52 -7.45 -18.31
CA PRO A 107 16.44 -6.06 -17.88
C PRO A 107 16.51 -5.13 -19.10
N LEU A 108 15.36 -4.65 -19.54
CA LEU A 108 15.23 -3.61 -20.56
C LEU A 108 14.63 -2.36 -19.94
N PRO A 109 15.02 -1.16 -20.39
CA PRO A 109 14.43 0.07 -19.88
C PRO A 109 12.92 0.08 -20.16
N PRO A 110 12.10 0.54 -19.20
CA PRO A 110 10.65 0.57 -19.38
C PRO A 110 10.25 1.58 -20.46
N LYS A 111 9.09 1.39 -21.08
CA LYS A 111 8.44 2.51 -21.79
C LYS A 111 7.80 3.41 -20.75
N ALA A 112 8.16 4.68 -20.78
CA ALA A 112 7.68 5.67 -19.84
C ALA A 112 7.39 7.00 -20.53
N PHE A 113 6.53 7.80 -19.91
CA PHE A 113 6.18 9.14 -20.34
C PHE A 113 6.28 10.11 -19.17
N ILE A 114 6.73 11.32 -19.44
CA ILE A 114 6.61 12.44 -18.52
C ILE A 114 5.27 13.12 -18.81
N ALA A 115 4.44 13.26 -17.79
CA ALA A 115 3.16 13.95 -17.90
C ALA A 115 2.91 14.80 -16.65
N GLU A 116 2.25 15.94 -16.84
CA GLU A 116 1.61 16.64 -15.73
C GLU A 116 0.28 15.93 -15.41
N ARG A 117 0.00 15.72 -14.13
CA ARG A 117 -1.23 15.13 -13.64
C ARG A 117 -2.05 16.21 -12.94
N ASP A 118 -3.17 16.60 -13.54
CA ASP A 118 -4.12 17.57 -12.99
C ASP A 118 -4.67 17.06 -11.64
N PRO A 119 -4.39 17.73 -10.51
CA PRO A 119 -4.77 17.22 -9.19
C PRO A 119 -6.28 17.06 -9.02
N THR A 120 -7.08 18.00 -9.54
CA THR A 120 -8.54 17.96 -9.41
C THR A 120 -9.15 16.81 -10.21
N GLY A 121 -8.67 16.59 -11.45
CA GLY A 121 -9.07 15.44 -12.27
C GLY A 121 -8.68 14.11 -11.64
N TYR A 122 -7.49 14.04 -11.05
CA TYR A 122 -7.04 12.85 -10.34
C TYR A 122 -7.85 12.59 -9.07
N GLU A 123 -8.18 13.63 -8.30
CA GLU A 123 -9.04 13.51 -7.11
C GLU A 123 -10.43 12.98 -7.51
N LEU A 124 -11.06 13.54 -8.55
CA LEU A 124 -12.34 13.02 -9.07
C LEU A 124 -12.24 11.54 -9.46
N PHE A 125 -11.16 11.13 -10.11
CA PHE A 125 -10.91 9.73 -10.42
C PHE A 125 -10.83 8.86 -9.15
N LEU A 126 -10.13 9.31 -8.10
CA LEU A 126 -10.00 8.54 -6.86
C LEU A 126 -11.33 8.39 -6.12
N TYR A 127 -12.15 9.45 -6.03
CA TYR A 127 -13.50 9.36 -5.47
C TYR A 127 -14.39 8.45 -6.29
N ALA A 128 -14.41 8.62 -7.61
CA ALA A 128 -15.26 7.85 -8.50
C ALA A 128 -14.92 6.35 -8.47
N SER A 129 -13.64 6.01 -8.58
CA SER A 129 -13.17 4.62 -8.53
C SER A 129 -13.42 3.99 -7.16
N SER A 130 -13.10 4.68 -6.06
CA SER A 130 -13.30 4.13 -4.71
C SER A 130 -14.79 3.94 -4.37
N ALA A 131 -15.66 4.87 -4.76
CA ALA A 131 -17.10 4.72 -4.58
C ALA A 131 -17.67 3.57 -5.43
N LEU A 132 -17.19 3.40 -6.66
CA LEU A 132 -17.61 2.31 -7.53
C LEU A 132 -17.15 0.95 -7.01
N GLU A 133 -15.90 0.84 -6.55
CA GLU A 133 -15.37 -0.35 -5.85
C GLU A 133 -16.23 -0.71 -4.63
N LEU A 134 -16.64 0.29 -3.84
CA LEU A 134 -17.52 0.08 -2.68
C LEU A 134 -18.91 -0.42 -3.10
N ALA A 135 -19.52 0.21 -4.10
CA ALA A 135 -20.82 -0.20 -4.62
C ALA A 135 -20.81 -1.63 -5.18
N GLN A 136 -19.69 -2.05 -5.77
CA GLN A 136 -19.50 -3.43 -6.27
C GLN A 136 -19.27 -4.44 -5.14
N ALA A 137 -18.65 -4.04 -4.03
CA ALA A 137 -18.28 -4.93 -2.94
C ALA A 137 -19.32 -5.03 -1.80
N THR A 138 -20.15 -4.01 -1.62
CA THR A 138 -21.14 -3.99 -0.53
C THR A 138 -22.27 -4.98 -0.76
N LYS A 139 -22.76 -5.58 0.33
CA LYS A 139 -23.94 -6.46 0.36
C LYS A 139 -25.23 -5.70 0.67
N ASP A 140 -25.13 -4.42 1.04
CA ASP A 140 -26.26 -3.54 1.24
C ASP A 140 -26.71 -2.98 -0.12
N GLU A 141 -27.80 -3.54 -0.67
CA GLU A 141 -28.33 -3.16 -1.98
C GLU A 141 -28.81 -1.70 -2.01
N GLN A 142 -29.30 -1.16 -0.90
CA GLN A 142 -29.74 0.24 -0.87
C GLN A 142 -28.53 1.17 -0.89
N LEU A 143 -27.48 0.88 -0.10
CA LEU A 143 -26.23 1.65 -0.13
C LEU A 143 -25.61 1.63 -1.53
N LYS A 144 -25.57 0.45 -2.15
CA LYS A 144 -25.09 0.28 -3.53
C LYS A 144 -25.90 1.13 -4.51
N ASP A 145 -27.22 1.10 -4.43
CA ASP A 145 -28.09 1.87 -5.32
C ASP A 145 -27.89 3.39 -5.16
N ASP A 146 -27.80 3.85 -3.91
CA ASP A 146 -27.56 5.25 -3.59
C ASP A 146 -26.19 5.73 -4.10
N ILE A 147 -25.12 4.96 -3.90
CA ILE A 147 -23.78 5.30 -4.40
C ILE A 147 -23.79 5.38 -5.93
N LEU A 148 -24.38 4.40 -6.61
CA LEU A 148 -24.45 4.38 -8.08
C LEU A 148 -25.29 5.54 -8.63
N SER A 149 -26.30 6.00 -7.89
CA SER A 149 -27.09 7.19 -8.22
C SER A 149 -26.23 8.46 -8.14
N VAL A 150 -25.52 8.66 -7.03
CA VAL A 150 -24.61 9.80 -6.83
C VAL A 150 -23.50 9.81 -7.89
N LEU A 151 -22.90 8.66 -8.17
CA LEU A 151 -21.89 8.51 -9.23
C LEU A 151 -22.46 8.86 -10.61
N SER A 152 -23.67 8.40 -10.92
CA SER A 152 -24.35 8.74 -12.18
C SER A 152 -24.60 10.23 -12.29
N GLU A 153 -25.04 10.88 -11.21
CA GLU A 153 -25.28 12.32 -11.21
C GLU A 153 -24.01 13.13 -11.46
N ALA A 154 -22.90 12.77 -10.81
CA ALA A 154 -21.64 13.47 -10.96
C ALA A 154 -20.99 13.19 -12.32
N LEU A 155 -20.87 11.92 -12.72
CA LEU A 155 -20.08 11.51 -13.89
C LEU A 155 -20.81 11.65 -15.22
N SER A 156 -22.15 11.54 -15.26
CA SER A 156 -22.91 11.72 -16.52
C SER A 156 -22.74 13.11 -17.11
N ARG A 157 -22.38 14.09 -16.28
CA ARG A 157 -22.24 15.49 -16.65
C ARG A 157 -20.79 15.89 -16.90
N VAL A 158 -19.80 15.06 -16.61
CA VAL A 158 -18.38 15.44 -16.81
C VAL A 158 -18.12 15.62 -18.29
N ARG A 159 -17.84 16.85 -18.71
CA ARG A 159 -17.51 17.13 -20.11
C ARG A 159 -16.09 16.66 -20.44
N VAL A 160 -15.97 15.64 -21.30
CA VAL A 160 -14.70 15.23 -21.88
C VAL A 160 -14.61 15.79 -23.30
N SER A 161 -13.86 16.89 -23.47
CA SER A 161 -13.73 17.56 -24.77
C SER A 161 -12.79 16.85 -25.74
N SER A 162 -11.86 16.05 -25.24
CA SER A 162 -10.81 15.42 -26.04
C SER A 162 -10.06 14.39 -25.21
N VAL A 163 -9.86 13.18 -25.74
CA VAL A 163 -8.90 12.22 -25.17
C VAL A 163 -8.02 11.65 -26.28
N SER A 164 -6.73 11.54 -26.02
CA SER A 164 -5.74 10.96 -26.93
C SER A 164 -5.44 9.49 -26.58
N PRO A 165 -4.98 8.67 -27.54
CA PRO A 165 -4.54 7.30 -27.25
C PRO A 165 -3.45 7.22 -26.17
N THR A 166 -2.54 8.21 -26.13
CA THR A 166 -1.49 8.27 -25.10
C THR A 166 -2.05 8.54 -23.70
N GLN A 167 -3.05 9.41 -23.58
CA GLN A 167 -3.75 9.62 -22.29
C GLN A 167 -4.43 8.32 -21.80
N LEU A 168 -5.08 7.58 -22.70
CA LEU A 168 -5.69 6.29 -22.37
C LEU A 168 -4.64 5.25 -21.97
N LEU A 169 -3.47 5.24 -22.62
CA LEU A 169 -2.35 4.36 -22.27
C LEU A 169 -1.79 4.66 -20.87
N LEU A 170 -1.64 5.94 -20.51
CA LEU A 170 -1.20 6.33 -19.16
C LEU A 170 -2.25 5.94 -18.12
N ALA A 171 -3.52 6.21 -18.41
CA ALA A 171 -4.63 5.86 -17.52
C ALA A 171 -4.72 4.35 -17.28
N SER A 172 -4.51 3.53 -18.30
CA SER A 172 -4.58 2.06 -18.17
C SER A 172 -3.40 1.45 -17.43
N ALA A 173 -2.23 2.10 -17.46
CA ALA A 173 -1.08 1.67 -16.66
C ALA A 173 -1.37 1.77 -15.14
N ILE A 174 -2.18 2.76 -14.75
CA ILE A 174 -2.56 3.07 -13.36
C ILE A 174 -3.83 2.30 -12.97
N TYR A 175 -4.88 2.41 -13.77
CA TYR A 175 -6.19 1.82 -13.47
C TYR A 175 -6.28 0.38 -14.01
N ARG A 176 -5.66 -0.55 -13.27
CA ARG A 176 -5.68 -1.98 -13.55
C ARG A 176 -7.04 -2.58 -13.22
N THR A 177 -8.00 -2.46 -14.13
CA THR A 177 -9.29 -3.15 -14.00
C THR A 177 -9.13 -4.65 -14.27
N SER A 178 -10.06 -5.44 -13.74
CA SER A 178 -10.24 -6.88 -13.99
C SER A 178 -10.68 -7.22 -15.43
N TYR A 179 -10.73 -6.23 -16.32
CA TYR A 179 -11.07 -6.40 -17.73
C TYR A 179 -9.91 -5.93 -18.61
N ASP A 180 -9.62 -6.77 -19.60
CA ASP A 180 -8.64 -6.54 -20.64
C ASP A 180 -8.75 -5.12 -21.21
N VAL A 181 -7.76 -4.28 -20.90
CA VAL A 181 -7.61 -2.90 -21.39
C VAL A 181 -7.76 -2.86 -22.91
N ASN A 182 -7.36 -3.92 -23.63
CA ASN A 182 -7.53 -4.02 -25.08
C ASN A 182 -9.01 -4.06 -25.50
N ARG A 183 -9.88 -4.65 -24.69
CA ARG A 183 -11.33 -4.72 -24.95
C ARG A 183 -12.01 -3.38 -24.69
N LEU A 184 -11.53 -2.66 -23.68
CA LEU A 184 -11.99 -1.32 -23.33
C LEU A 184 -11.53 -0.31 -24.40
N LEU A 185 -10.24 -0.36 -24.77
CA LEU A 185 -9.70 0.37 -25.91
C LEU A 185 -10.48 0.04 -27.17
N ALA A 186 -10.71 -1.24 -27.54
CA ALA A 186 -11.49 -1.63 -28.72
C ALA A 186 -12.97 -1.18 -28.71
N SER A 187 -13.56 -1.00 -27.53
CA SER A 187 -14.92 -0.44 -27.39
C SER A 187 -14.96 1.07 -27.64
N ILE A 188 -13.88 1.77 -27.30
CA ILE A 188 -13.69 3.20 -27.55
C ILE A 188 -13.16 3.44 -28.98
N ASP A 189 -12.35 2.51 -29.52
CA ASP A 189 -11.66 2.57 -30.82
C ASP A 189 -12.61 2.64 -32.00
N ARG A 190 -13.79 2.01 -31.90
CA ARG A 190 -14.84 2.10 -32.93
C ARG A 190 -15.40 3.53 -33.12
N GLY A 191 -15.17 4.44 -32.17
CA GLY A 191 -15.49 5.87 -32.30
C GLY A 191 -14.28 6.81 -32.36
N LEU A 192 -13.05 6.32 -32.15
CA LEU A 192 -11.82 7.12 -32.02
C LEU A 192 -10.84 6.99 -33.19
N ALA A 193 -11.08 6.07 -34.13
CA ALA A 193 -10.19 5.83 -35.28
C ALA A 193 -9.94 7.06 -36.17
N GLU A 194 -10.70 8.16 -36.00
CA GLU A 194 -10.61 9.39 -36.81
C GLU A 194 -10.09 10.63 -36.05
N GLY A 195 -9.70 10.50 -34.78
CA GLY A 195 -9.20 11.61 -33.98
C GLY A 195 -10.05 11.93 -32.76
N VAL A 196 -9.48 12.79 -31.91
CA VAL A 196 -10.01 13.35 -30.66
C VAL A 196 -11.53 13.21 -30.43
N TYR A 197 -11.94 12.46 -29.39
CA TYR A 197 -13.36 12.37 -28.97
C TYR A 197 -13.82 13.64 -28.23
N VAL A 198 -14.88 14.30 -28.71
CA VAL A 198 -15.39 15.58 -28.17
C VAL A 198 -16.84 15.47 -27.70
N GLU A 199 -17.11 15.76 -26.42
CA GLU A 199 -18.47 15.97 -25.89
C GLU A 199 -18.87 17.47 -25.89
N GLN A 200 -20.11 17.78 -26.31
CA GLN A 200 -20.71 19.12 -26.29
C GLN A 200 -21.55 19.31 -25.01
N GLY A 201 -21.22 20.30 -24.17
CA GLY A 201 -21.93 20.61 -22.91
C GLY A 201 -21.53 19.72 -21.71
N GLY A 202 -21.94 20.10 -20.49
CA GLY A 202 -21.65 19.37 -19.23
C GLY A 202 -20.99 20.22 -18.12
N LEU A 203 -20.87 19.64 -16.93
CA LEU A 203 -20.06 20.13 -15.80
C LEU A 203 -18.57 20.03 -16.13
N GLY A 204 -17.79 21.00 -15.63
CA GLY A 204 -16.34 20.84 -15.55
C GLY A 204 -15.96 19.81 -14.49
N ILE A 205 -14.69 19.38 -14.54
CA ILE A 205 -14.13 18.44 -13.56
C ILE A 205 -14.29 18.96 -12.11
N PRO A 206 -14.00 20.24 -11.78
CA PRO A 206 -14.17 20.75 -10.42
C PRO A 206 -15.62 20.66 -9.91
N GLU A 207 -16.60 21.03 -10.75
CA GLU A 207 -18.01 20.99 -10.36
C GLU A 207 -18.52 19.56 -10.18
N ALA A 208 -18.06 18.62 -11.01
CA ALA A 208 -18.39 17.21 -10.86
C ALA A 208 -17.78 16.59 -9.58
N LEU A 209 -16.55 16.99 -9.23
CA LEU A 209 -15.91 16.59 -7.98
C LEU A 209 -16.69 17.07 -6.76
N GLU A 210 -17.04 18.36 -6.70
CA GLU A 210 -17.83 18.87 -5.58
C GLU A 210 -19.18 18.19 -5.48
N ARG A 211 -19.86 17.95 -6.62
CA ARG A 211 -21.15 17.24 -6.62
C ARG A 211 -21.02 15.81 -6.08
N LEU A 212 -19.97 15.10 -6.48
CA LEU A 212 -19.69 13.75 -5.98
C LEU A 212 -19.43 13.77 -4.47
N LYS A 213 -18.59 14.68 -3.98
CA LYS A 213 -18.28 14.83 -2.55
C LYS A 213 -19.51 15.20 -1.73
N GLU A 214 -20.35 16.12 -2.20
CA GLU A 214 -21.63 16.44 -1.57
C GLU A 214 -22.55 15.24 -1.45
N GLY A 215 -22.72 14.48 -2.55
CA GLY A 215 -23.53 13.27 -2.56
C GLY A 215 -23.01 12.22 -1.57
N LEU A 216 -21.71 11.95 -1.58
CA LEU A 216 -21.08 10.97 -0.67
C LEU A 216 -21.19 11.40 0.80
N ARG A 217 -20.99 12.69 1.13
CA ARG A 217 -21.19 13.22 2.50
C ARG A 217 -22.64 13.08 2.96
N SER A 218 -23.61 13.28 2.07
CA SER A 218 -25.04 13.06 2.38
C SER A 218 -25.30 11.58 2.70
N LEU A 219 -24.72 10.66 1.92
CA LEU A 219 -24.81 9.24 2.20
C LEU A 219 -24.11 8.85 3.51
N GLU A 220 -22.97 9.47 3.84
CA GLU A 220 -22.32 9.25 5.14
C GLU A 220 -23.28 9.61 6.28
N GLY A 221 -24.01 10.72 6.19
CA GLY A 221 -25.03 11.09 7.17
C GLY A 221 -26.16 10.05 7.30
N LYS A 222 -26.48 9.32 6.22
CA LYS A 222 -27.53 8.29 6.19
C LYS A 222 -27.05 6.93 6.72
N TYR A 223 -25.86 6.48 6.33
CA TYR A 223 -25.34 5.13 6.62
C TYR A 223 -24.37 5.10 7.80
N GLY A 224 -23.82 6.25 8.19
CA GLY A 224 -22.85 6.39 9.25
C GLY A 224 -21.53 5.65 8.98
N ARG A 225 -20.76 5.46 10.07
CA ARG A 225 -19.52 4.70 10.07
C ARG A 225 -19.61 3.55 11.06
N PRO A 226 -19.27 2.31 10.66
CA PRO A 226 -19.42 1.14 11.51
C PRO A 226 -18.34 0.99 12.58
N GLY A 227 -17.23 1.75 12.51
CA GLY A 227 -16.14 1.68 13.49
C GLY A 227 -14.88 2.44 13.08
N VAL A 228 -13.74 2.08 13.68
CA VAL A 228 -12.42 2.69 13.44
C VAL A 228 -11.41 1.61 13.07
N MET A 229 -10.55 1.90 12.10
CA MET A 229 -9.37 1.11 11.78
C MET A 229 -8.12 1.99 11.89
N TYR A 230 -7.14 1.53 12.67
CA TYR A 230 -5.81 2.13 12.72
C TYR A 230 -4.98 1.51 11.61
N ALA A 231 -4.46 2.36 10.73
CA ALA A 231 -3.80 1.95 9.51
C ALA A 231 -2.31 2.38 9.51
N VAL A 232 -1.44 1.45 9.12
CA VAL A 232 0.01 1.65 9.03
C VAL A 232 0.54 1.17 7.69
N GLY A 233 1.39 1.97 7.04
CA GLY A 233 2.11 1.54 5.85
C GLY A 233 3.11 0.44 6.21
N HIS A 234 3.28 -0.53 5.31
CA HIS A 234 4.11 -1.71 5.54
C HIS A 234 4.68 -2.24 4.22
N ALA A 235 5.91 -2.76 4.28
CA ALA A 235 6.48 -3.60 3.23
C ALA A 235 7.10 -4.84 3.86
N HIS A 236 6.45 -5.99 3.69
CA HIS A 236 7.09 -7.25 3.98
C HIS A 236 8.15 -7.53 2.91
N ILE A 237 9.34 -7.88 3.35
CA ILE A 237 10.46 -8.24 2.48
C ILE A 237 11.01 -9.54 3.06
N ASP A 238 10.98 -10.63 2.30
CA ASP A 238 11.73 -11.82 2.69
C ASP A 238 13.23 -11.57 2.55
N ALA A 239 13.99 -11.85 3.61
CA ALA A 239 15.45 -11.69 3.56
C ALA A 239 16.10 -12.62 2.53
N ALA A 240 15.48 -13.80 2.30
CA ALA A 240 15.73 -14.68 1.18
C ALA A 240 14.51 -15.59 0.96
N TRP A 241 13.98 -15.63 -0.26
CA TRP A 241 12.88 -16.53 -0.62
C TRP A 241 13.06 -17.09 -2.04
N LEU A 242 12.57 -16.39 -3.06
CA LEU A 242 12.75 -16.76 -4.48
C LEU A 242 13.95 -16.05 -5.12
N TRP A 243 14.74 -15.32 -4.32
CA TRP A 243 15.91 -14.56 -4.73
C TRP A 243 17.01 -14.61 -3.67
N PRO A 244 18.27 -14.32 -4.05
CA PRO A 244 19.39 -14.26 -3.11
C PRO A 244 19.34 -13.00 -2.22
N PHE A 245 20.08 -13.01 -1.11
CA PHE A 245 20.25 -11.86 -0.20
C PHE A 245 20.68 -10.57 -0.92
N SER A 246 21.50 -10.68 -1.98
CA SER A 246 21.93 -9.52 -2.77
C SER A 246 20.76 -8.79 -3.43
N GLU A 247 19.71 -9.50 -3.81
CA GLU A 247 18.50 -8.90 -4.35
C GLU A 247 17.61 -8.33 -3.23
N SER A 248 17.50 -9.00 -2.07
CA SER A 248 16.81 -8.41 -0.91
C SER A 248 17.45 -7.09 -0.48
N ARG A 249 18.78 -7.00 -0.50
CA ARG A 249 19.52 -5.76 -0.21
C ARG A 249 19.13 -4.63 -1.17
N ARG A 250 18.94 -4.93 -2.47
CA ARG A 250 18.43 -3.98 -3.47
C ARG A 250 16.96 -3.61 -3.22
N LYS A 251 16.11 -4.60 -2.93
CA LYS A 251 14.67 -4.43 -2.60
C LYS A 251 14.48 -3.52 -1.39
N VAL A 252 15.26 -3.71 -0.33
CA VAL A 252 15.28 -2.85 0.86
C VAL A 252 15.61 -1.41 0.48
N LEU A 253 16.68 -1.19 -0.29
CA LEU A 253 17.10 0.15 -0.69
C LEU A 253 16.01 0.90 -1.45
N ARG A 254 15.42 0.28 -2.48
CA ARG A 254 14.37 0.91 -3.30
C ARG A 254 13.04 1.08 -2.55
N THR A 255 12.66 0.13 -1.69
CA THR A 255 11.47 0.25 -0.83
C THR A 255 11.61 1.44 0.12
N VAL A 256 12.74 1.53 0.84
CA VAL A 256 12.94 2.61 1.82
C VAL A 256 13.05 3.98 1.15
N ALA A 257 13.67 4.06 -0.04
CA ALA A 257 13.69 5.30 -0.82
C ALA A 257 12.26 5.75 -1.19
N THR A 258 11.42 4.85 -1.69
CA THR A 258 10.01 5.12 -2.01
C THR A 258 9.24 5.60 -0.78
N VAL A 259 9.34 4.88 0.35
CA VAL A 259 8.62 5.22 1.58
C VAL A 259 9.05 6.58 2.12
N ILE A 260 10.34 6.90 2.13
CA ILE A 260 10.82 8.23 2.56
C ILE A 260 10.24 9.32 1.65
N SER A 261 10.30 9.14 0.33
CA SER A 261 9.73 10.09 -0.63
C SER A 261 8.22 10.29 -0.44
N LEU A 262 7.48 9.23 -0.08
CA LEU A 262 6.06 9.35 0.29
C LEU A 262 5.88 10.10 1.61
N MET A 263 6.65 9.78 2.64
CA MET A 263 6.54 10.43 3.95
C MET A 263 6.95 11.91 3.94
N GLU A 264 7.74 12.36 2.96
CA GLU A 264 8.02 13.79 2.74
C GLU A 264 6.78 14.53 2.22
N ARG A 265 5.95 13.86 1.41
CA ARG A 265 4.71 14.39 0.80
C ARG A 265 3.49 14.24 1.70
N PHE A 266 3.37 13.11 2.41
CA PHE A 266 2.23 12.75 3.28
C PHE A 266 2.65 12.79 4.75
N ARG A 267 2.46 13.95 5.39
CA ARG A 267 2.98 14.22 6.75
C ARG A 267 2.35 13.37 7.85
N ASP A 268 1.12 12.92 7.67
CA ASP A 268 0.42 12.08 8.65
C ASP A 268 0.74 10.58 8.50
N MET A 269 1.36 10.18 7.38
CA MET A 269 1.71 8.79 7.10
C MET A 269 2.56 8.19 8.23
N LYS A 270 2.16 6.99 8.66
CA LYS A 270 2.88 6.13 9.59
C LYS A 270 3.35 4.88 8.86
N TYR A 271 4.56 4.44 9.17
CA TYR A 271 5.16 3.26 8.55
C TYR A 271 5.74 2.33 9.62
N VAL A 272 5.68 1.02 9.39
CA VAL A 272 6.36 0.01 10.20
C VAL A 272 7.26 -0.84 9.33
N GLN A 273 8.50 -1.04 9.78
CA GLN A 273 9.45 -1.91 9.12
C GLN A 273 10.09 -2.87 10.11
N SER A 274 9.90 -4.15 9.82
CA SER A 274 10.56 -5.27 10.50
C SER A 274 12.05 -5.35 10.17
N SER A 275 12.77 -6.16 10.96
CA SER A 275 14.15 -6.62 10.71
C SER A 275 15.24 -5.55 10.85
N SER A 276 16.10 -5.68 11.86
CA SER A 276 17.26 -4.79 12.01
C SER A 276 18.30 -4.94 10.88
N LEU A 277 18.34 -6.11 10.21
CA LEU A 277 19.24 -6.38 9.09
C LEU A 277 19.07 -5.36 7.94
N TYR A 278 17.85 -4.89 7.71
CA TYR A 278 17.56 -3.94 6.62
C TYR A 278 18.22 -2.59 6.87
N TYR A 279 18.21 -2.13 8.12
CA TYR A 279 18.88 -0.91 8.53
C TYR A 279 20.41 -1.08 8.54
N GLU A 280 20.92 -2.27 8.82
CA GLU A 280 22.34 -2.58 8.68
C GLU A 280 22.80 -2.46 7.22
N TRP A 281 22.05 -3.04 6.28
CA TRP A 281 22.34 -2.86 4.85
C TRP A 281 22.27 -1.40 4.42
N LEU A 282 21.24 -0.66 4.84
CA LEU A 282 21.14 0.78 4.56
C LEU A 282 22.32 1.57 5.13
N SER A 283 22.82 1.21 6.32
CA SER A 283 23.99 1.88 6.91
C SER A 283 25.26 1.75 6.05
N GLN A 284 25.33 0.69 5.24
CA GLN A 284 26.46 0.41 4.35
C GLN A 284 26.25 1.01 2.95
N ASP A 285 25.02 0.95 2.42
CA ASP A 285 24.72 1.30 1.02
C ASP A 285 24.24 2.74 0.82
N ALA A 286 23.48 3.27 1.78
CA ALA A 286 22.80 4.56 1.69
C ALA A 286 22.64 5.19 3.09
N PRO A 287 23.75 5.58 3.75
CA PRO A 287 23.71 6.17 5.09
C PRO A 287 22.85 7.44 5.16
N GLU A 288 22.67 8.16 4.05
CA GLU A 288 21.77 9.30 3.93
C GLU A 288 20.30 8.91 4.13
N LEU A 289 19.85 7.75 3.64
CA LEU A 289 18.50 7.26 3.88
C LEU A 289 18.34 6.81 5.33
N LEU A 290 19.36 6.16 5.91
CA LEU A 290 19.33 5.77 7.32
C LEU A 290 19.21 6.99 8.24
N ALA A 291 19.87 8.10 7.90
CA ALA A 291 19.72 9.36 8.64
C ALA A 291 18.27 9.88 8.57
N LYS A 292 17.62 9.81 7.40
CA LYS A 292 16.20 10.15 7.25
C LYS A 292 15.27 9.23 8.03
N VAL A 293 15.54 7.93 8.03
CA VAL A 293 14.83 6.99 8.90
C VAL A 293 14.98 7.38 10.38
N ALA A 294 16.17 7.76 10.83
CA ALA A 294 16.39 8.18 12.22
C ALA A 294 15.58 9.44 12.60
N GLU A 295 15.46 10.40 11.68
CA GLU A 295 14.56 11.57 11.84
C GLU A 295 13.10 11.12 12.01
N LEU A 296 12.61 10.24 11.12
CA LEU A 296 11.22 9.74 11.14
C LEU A 296 10.91 8.86 12.37
N VAL A 297 11.89 8.10 12.86
CA VAL A 297 11.79 7.32 14.12
C VAL A 297 11.67 8.27 15.33
N LYS A 298 12.43 9.37 15.33
CA LYS A 298 12.36 10.39 16.38
C LYS A 298 11.02 11.14 16.35
N GLU A 299 10.49 11.41 15.16
CA GLU A 299 9.15 11.99 14.96
C GLU A 299 8.01 11.02 15.33
N GLY A 300 8.31 9.73 15.54
CA GLY A 300 7.30 8.72 15.82
C GLY A 300 6.44 8.36 14.60
N ARG A 301 6.94 8.61 13.39
CA ARG A 301 6.28 8.26 12.13
C ARG A 301 6.78 6.95 11.53
N TRP A 302 7.96 6.50 11.94
CA TRP A 302 8.54 5.22 11.58
C TRP A 302 8.67 4.31 12.81
N GLU A 303 7.89 3.23 12.85
CA GLU A 303 7.93 2.24 13.93
C GLU A 303 8.97 1.14 13.61
N LEU A 304 9.81 0.84 14.61
CA LEU A 304 10.80 -0.22 14.53
C LEU A 304 10.17 -1.56 14.98
N GLY A 305 10.25 -2.58 14.13
CA GLY A 305 9.93 -3.96 14.50
C GLY A 305 11.14 -4.68 15.11
N ALA A 306 10.98 -5.31 16.28
CA ALA A 306 12.01 -6.11 16.93
C ALA A 306 12.28 -7.43 16.18
N GLY A 307 13.54 -7.88 16.18
CA GLY A 307 14.01 -9.05 15.45
C GLY A 307 15.16 -8.70 14.50
N TYR A 308 16.20 -9.55 14.46
CA TYR A 308 17.32 -9.31 13.53
C TYR A 308 16.87 -9.57 12.08
N VAL A 309 16.04 -10.60 11.91
CA VAL A 309 15.14 -10.83 10.77
C VAL A 309 13.73 -11.12 11.28
N GLU A 310 12.75 -11.18 10.37
CA GLU A 310 11.49 -11.87 10.65
C GLU A 310 11.77 -13.38 10.74
N PHE A 311 11.91 -13.91 11.97
CA PHE A 311 12.35 -15.29 12.20
C PHE A 311 11.16 -16.26 12.36
N GLU A 312 11.39 -17.55 12.11
CA GLU A 312 10.42 -18.62 12.36
C GLU A 312 10.58 -19.17 13.80
N PRO A 313 9.61 -18.93 14.71
CA PRO A 313 9.75 -19.34 16.09
C PRO A 313 9.66 -20.86 16.31
N ASN A 314 8.99 -21.61 15.43
CA ASN A 314 8.78 -23.05 15.68
C ASN A 314 10.04 -23.89 15.48
N VAL A 315 10.96 -23.48 14.60
CA VAL A 315 12.20 -24.23 14.29
C VAL A 315 13.44 -23.64 14.96
N THR A 316 13.30 -22.53 15.68
CA THR A 316 14.41 -21.86 16.37
C THR A 316 14.46 -22.25 17.84
N SER A 317 15.68 -22.36 18.38
CA SER A 317 15.88 -22.59 19.81
C SER A 317 15.58 -21.32 20.61
N GLY A 318 15.32 -21.47 21.92
CA GLY A 318 15.15 -20.33 22.83
C GLY A 318 16.31 -19.34 22.79
N GLU A 319 17.56 -19.85 22.75
CA GLU A 319 18.75 -19.01 22.63
C GLU A 319 18.78 -18.28 21.28
N ALA A 320 18.44 -18.94 20.18
CA ALA A 320 18.39 -18.28 18.87
C ALA A 320 17.36 -17.14 18.84
N MET A 321 16.15 -17.35 19.37
CA MET A 321 15.14 -16.30 19.53
C MET A 321 15.65 -15.15 20.42
N ALA A 322 16.33 -15.45 21.53
CA ALA A 322 16.92 -14.43 22.37
C ALA A 322 17.99 -13.61 21.62
N ARG A 323 18.79 -14.24 20.75
CA ARG A 323 19.79 -13.55 19.92
C ARG A 323 19.18 -12.67 18.84
N GLN A 324 18.10 -13.11 18.20
CA GLN A 324 17.32 -12.30 17.24
C GLN A 324 16.92 -10.96 17.87
N LEU A 325 16.39 -11.00 19.09
CA LEU A 325 15.96 -9.81 19.80
C LEU A 325 17.15 -9.03 20.39
N LEU A 326 18.15 -9.69 20.95
CA LEU A 326 19.33 -9.02 21.50
C LEU A 326 20.07 -8.19 20.44
N TYR A 327 20.30 -8.76 19.26
CA TYR A 327 21.05 -8.10 18.19
C TYR A 327 20.26 -6.94 17.60
N SER A 328 18.97 -7.11 17.36
CA SER A 328 18.12 -6.02 16.88
C SER A 328 17.99 -4.89 17.90
N GLN A 329 17.73 -5.19 19.17
CA GLN A 329 17.63 -4.15 20.19
C GLN A 329 18.94 -3.37 20.37
N ARG A 330 20.10 -4.05 20.39
CA ARG A 330 21.41 -3.38 20.46
C ARG A 330 21.67 -2.50 19.24
N PHE A 331 21.30 -2.98 18.05
CA PHE A 331 21.42 -2.17 16.83
C PHE A 331 20.56 -0.92 16.94
N PHE A 332 19.28 -1.04 17.31
CA PHE A 332 18.37 0.09 17.44
C PHE A 332 18.78 1.08 18.53
N GLU A 333 19.26 0.62 19.68
CA GLU A 333 19.79 1.50 20.72
C GLU A 333 20.99 2.30 20.23
N ARG A 334 21.93 1.66 19.53
CA ARG A 334 23.14 2.32 19.01
C ARG A 334 22.81 3.31 17.88
N THR A 335 21.91 2.93 16.98
CA THR A 335 21.64 3.68 15.74
C THR A 335 20.57 4.76 15.94
N PHE A 336 19.52 4.47 16.71
CA PHE A 336 18.35 5.34 16.87
C PHE A 336 18.15 5.84 18.31
N GLY A 337 18.97 5.40 19.27
CA GLY A 337 18.86 5.81 20.67
C GLY A 337 17.65 5.23 21.41
N ARG A 338 16.97 4.23 20.83
CA ARG A 338 15.79 3.59 21.45
C ARG A 338 15.64 2.12 21.05
N ARG A 339 14.90 1.37 21.85
CA ARG A 339 14.47 0.00 21.56
C ARG A 339 13.19 -0.04 20.75
N ALA A 340 13.02 -1.13 20.00
CA ALA A 340 11.74 -1.49 19.37
C ALA A 340 10.77 -2.02 20.44
N GLU A 341 9.53 -1.50 20.43
CA GLU A 341 8.50 -1.89 21.40
C GLU A 341 7.55 -2.97 20.86
N VAL A 342 7.60 -3.23 19.55
CA VAL A 342 6.70 -4.14 18.84
C VAL A 342 7.52 -5.29 18.28
N LEU A 343 7.09 -6.53 18.54
CA LEU A 343 7.50 -7.69 17.76
C LEU A 343 6.49 -7.88 16.62
N TRP A 344 6.92 -7.56 15.40
CA TRP A 344 6.12 -7.61 14.18
C TRP A 344 6.51 -8.85 13.37
N LEU A 345 5.67 -9.89 13.41
CA LEU A 345 5.88 -11.16 12.69
C LEU A 345 4.61 -11.52 11.89
N PRO A 346 4.35 -10.83 10.77
CA PRO A 346 3.18 -11.06 9.95
C PRO A 346 3.21 -12.44 9.29
N ASP A 347 4.39 -12.92 8.87
CA ASP A 347 4.53 -14.07 7.97
C ASP A 347 5.09 -15.36 8.59
N SER A 348 5.35 -15.43 9.90
CA SER A 348 5.82 -16.68 10.53
C SER A 348 4.72 -17.75 10.64
N PHE A 349 5.08 -19.02 10.44
CA PHE A 349 4.17 -20.17 10.36
C PHE A 349 3.83 -20.77 11.74
N GLY A 350 3.62 -19.90 12.73
CA GLY A 350 3.19 -20.22 14.08
C GLY A 350 4.16 -19.73 15.15
N PHE A 351 3.74 -19.81 16.42
CA PHE A 351 4.47 -19.18 17.51
C PHE A 351 4.51 -20.07 18.76
N GLN A 352 5.72 -20.43 19.20
CA GLN A 352 5.95 -21.14 20.45
C GLN A 352 5.51 -20.29 21.64
N ALA A 353 4.96 -20.91 22.68
CA ALA A 353 4.45 -20.21 23.87
C ALA A 353 5.54 -19.35 24.57
N THR A 354 6.77 -19.87 24.60
CA THR A 354 7.92 -19.21 25.24
C THR A 354 8.31 -17.89 24.57
N LEU A 355 7.94 -17.67 23.30
CA LEU A 355 8.25 -16.43 22.60
C LEU A 355 7.65 -15.20 23.29
N ALA A 356 6.46 -15.32 23.90
CA ALA A 356 5.84 -14.22 24.64
C ALA A 356 6.75 -13.72 25.77
N GLN A 357 7.33 -14.64 26.55
CA GLN A 357 8.24 -14.31 27.64
C GLN A 357 9.57 -13.76 27.11
N ILE A 358 10.16 -14.42 26.11
CA ILE A 358 11.44 -14.01 25.50
C ILE A 358 11.32 -12.58 24.91
N ALA A 359 10.21 -12.29 24.24
CA ALA A 359 9.90 -10.96 23.72
C ALA A 359 9.88 -9.91 24.84
N ARG A 360 9.09 -10.14 25.90
CA ARG A 360 9.05 -9.21 27.05
C ARG A 360 10.42 -8.96 27.68
N LEU A 361 11.23 -10.01 27.87
CA LEU A 361 12.56 -9.88 28.46
C LEU A 361 13.52 -9.04 27.61
N SER A 362 13.28 -8.95 26.29
CA SER A 362 14.04 -8.06 25.40
C SER A 362 13.60 -6.59 25.46
N GLY A 363 12.47 -6.28 26.11
CA GLY A 363 11.86 -4.96 26.16
C GLY A 363 10.70 -4.75 25.17
N VAL A 364 10.30 -5.77 24.42
CA VAL A 364 9.07 -5.73 23.60
C VAL A 364 7.84 -5.64 24.51
N ARG A 365 6.90 -4.78 24.13
CA ARG A 365 5.64 -4.53 24.85
C ARG A 365 4.42 -5.09 24.13
N TYR A 366 4.51 -5.26 22.81
CA TYR A 366 3.39 -5.63 21.96
C TYR A 366 3.80 -6.69 20.93
N PHE A 367 2.89 -7.63 20.64
CA PHE A 367 3.07 -8.63 19.60
C PHE A 367 2.03 -8.46 18.49
N VAL A 368 2.47 -8.50 17.23
CA VAL A 368 1.59 -8.28 16.08
C VAL A 368 1.85 -9.34 15.02
N THR A 369 0.79 -10.02 14.58
CA THR A 369 0.90 -11.10 13.58
C THR A 369 -0.34 -11.22 12.69
N HIS A 370 -0.19 -11.89 11.55
CA HIS A 370 -1.25 -12.10 10.57
C HIS A 370 -1.54 -13.59 10.30
N LYS A 371 -0.53 -14.47 10.20
CA LYS A 371 -0.70 -15.87 9.71
C LYS A 371 -1.75 -16.72 10.41
N LEU A 372 -2.14 -16.39 11.65
CA LEU A 372 -3.25 -17.08 12.33
C LEU A 372 -4.60 -16.93 11.61
N THR A 373 -4.74 -15.95 10.71
CA THR A 373 -5.91 -15.81 9.84
C THR A 373 -5.97 -16.86 8.74
N TRP A 374 -4.87 -17.58 8.46
CA TRP A 374 -4.76 -18.62 7.42
C TRP A 374 -5.04 -20.04 7.94
N ASN A 375 -5.62 -20.18 9.12
CA ASN A 375 -6.01 -21.49 9.62
C ASN A 375 -7.06 -22.14 8.69
N ASP A 376 -6.88 -23.43 8.40
CA ASP A 376 -7.74 -24.19 7.46
C ASP A 376 -9.04 -24.69 8.10
N THR A 377 -9.01 -24.96 9.41
CA THR A 377 -10.11 -25.61 10.13
C THR A 377 -10.71 -24.67 11.18
N ASN A 378 -9.87 -24.10 12.05
CA ASN A 378 -10.32 -23.27 13.16
C ASN A 378 -9.95 -21.80 12.95
N ARG A 379 -10.96 -20.99 12.65
CA ARG A 379 -10.80 -19.53 12.64
C ARG A 379 -10.34 -19.04 14.02
N PHE A 380 -9.22 -18.32 14.05
CA PHE A 380 -8.73 -17.73 15.30
C PHE A 380 -9.76 -16.73 15.86
N PRO A 381 -10.12 -16.81 17.15
CA PRO A 381 -11.31 -16.13 17.68
C PRO A 381 -11.10 -14.66 18.04
N TYR A 382 -9.85 -14.17 18.13
CA TYR A 382 -9.55 -12.85 18.67
C TYR A 382 -8.90 -11.90 17.66
N GLY A 383 -9.20 -10.62 17.81
CA GLY A 383 -8.41 -9.52 17.24
C GLY A 383 -7.27 -9.18 18.22
N PRO A 384 -7.44 -8.17 19.09
CA PRO A 384 -6.55 -7.97 20.24
C PRO A 384 -6.83 -8.99 21.35
N PHE A 385 -5.78 -9.45 22.02
CA PHE A 385 -5.83 -10.41 23.13
C PHE A 385 -4.59 -10.30 24.03
N LEU A 386 -4.63 -10.94 25.19
CA LEU A 386 -3.49 -11.10 26.10
C LEU A 386 -2.85 -12.47 25.89
N TRP A 387 -1.64 -12.51 25.34
CA TRP A 387 -0.92 -13.76 25.08
C TRP A 387 -0.07 -14.19 26.27
N ASP A 388 -0.47 -15.24 26.97
CA ASP A 388 0.26 -15.83 28.08
C ASP A 388 1.10 -17.03 27.62
N GLY A 389 2.41 -16.86 27.64
CA GLY A 389 3.37 -17.91 27.28
C GLY A 389 3.45 -19.09 28.26
N GLY A 390 2.71 -19.02 29.37
CA GLY A 390 2.68 -20.03 30.42
C GLY A 390 3.37 -19.61 31.71
N ASP A 391 4.10 -18.48 31.71
CA ASP A 391 4.77 -17.88 32.87
C ASP A 391 3.85 -16.97 33.71
N GLY A 392 2.58 -16.83 33.32
CA GLY A 392 1.58 -16.12 34.10
C GLY A 392 1.52 -14.61 33.81
N VAL A 393 2.46 -14.06 33.05
CA VAL A 393 2.49 -12.65 32.66
C VAL A 393 2.16 -12.53 31.16
N PRO A 394 1.03 -11.94 30.77
CA PRO A 394 0.69 -11.87 29.35
C PRO A 394 1.47 -10.77 28.61
N LEU A 395 1.62 -10.96 27.29
CA LEU A 395 2.06 -9.96 26.32
C LEU A 395 0.83 -9.52 25.50
N PRO A 396 0.43 -8.24 25.50
CA PRO A 396 -0.62 -7.76 24.63
C PRO A 396 -0.30 -8.04 23.16
N ALA A 397 -1.25 -8.65 22.46
CA ALA A 397 -1.08 -9.14 21.11
C ALA A 397 -2.29 -8.78 20.23
N VAL A 398 -2.08 -8.71 18.92
CA VAL A 398 -3.16 -8.54 17.95
C VAL A 398 -2.92 -9.43 16.73
N VAL A 399 -3.95 -10.19 16.35
CA VAL A 399 -4.04 -10.79 15.02
C VAL A 399 -4.78 -9.80 14.14
N TYR A 400 -4.28 -9.53 12.94
CA TYR A 400 -4.88 -8.56 12.02
C TYR A 400 -4.95 -9.13 10.58
N GLY A 401 -5.59 -8.38 9.67
CA GLY A 401 -5.66 -8.77 8.26
C GLY A 401 -6.73 -9.83 7.96
N PHE A 402 -7.89 -9.80 8.64
CA PHE A 402 -8.96 -10.79 8.47
C PHE A 402 -9.77 -10.67 7.15
N GLY A 403 -9.29 -9.91 6.17
CA GLY A 403 -10.02 -9.67 4.93
C GLY A 403 -9.13 -9.35 3.73
N GLY A 404 -9.63 -8.50 2.83
CA GLY A 404 -9.01 -8.22 1.54
C GLY A 404 -7.53 -7.81 1.64
N GLY A 405 -6.66 -8.57 0.99
CA GLY A 405 -5.21 -8.33 0.95
C GLY A 405 -4.44 -8.75 2.20
N GLY A 406 -5.08 -9.23 3.27
CA GLY A 406 -4.37 -9.68 4.48
C GLY A 406 -3.53 -8.57 5.12
N TYR A 407 -2.21 -8.77 5.19
CA TYR A 407 -1.25 -7.76 5.66
C TYR A 407 -0.67 -6.88 4.52
N ASN A 408 -0.97 -7.22 3.27
CA ASN A 408 -0.62 -6.47 2.07
C ASN A 408 -1.89 -5.84 1.49
N SER A 409 -2.65 -5.12 2.32
CA SER A 409 -3.89 -4.49 1.85
C SER A 409 -3.59 -3.46 0.76
N PRO A 410 -4.31 -3.48 -0.38
CA PRO A 410 -4.13 -2.48 -1.43
C PRO A 410 -4.81 -1.14 -1.09
N LEU A 411 -5.42 -1.01 0.09
CA LEU A 411 -6.17 0.16 0.55
C LEU A 411 -7.24 0.64 -0.43
N THR A 412 -7.86 -0.29 -1.15
CA THR A 412 -9.08 -0.05 -1.94
C THR A 412 -10.30 -0.03 -1.03
N ALA A 413 -11.40 0.62 -1.45
CA ALA A 413 -12.63 0.66 -0.66
C ALA A 413 -13.19 -0.75 -0.38
N SER A 414 -13.07 -1.64 -1.37
CA SER A 414 -13.46 -3.05 -1.25
C SER A 414 -12.57 -3.82 -0.26
N SER A 415 -11.26 -3.57 -0.24
CA SER A 415 -10.34 -4.21 0.70
C SER A 415 -10.61 -3.74 2.14
N VAL A 416 -10.86 -2.44 2.36
CA VAL A 416 -11.22 -1.88 3.67
C VAL A 416 -12.54 -2.46 4.16
N LEU A 417 -13.56 -2.54 3.30
CA LEU A 417 -14.83 -3.18 3.64
C LEU A 417 -14.64 -4.65 4.05
N ALA A 418 -13.83 -5.39 3.31
CA ALA A 418 -13.56 -6.80 3.57
C ALA A 418 -12.78 -6.99 4.88
N GLN A 419 -11.76 -6.18 5.13
CA GLN A 419 -10.97 -6.17 6.37
C GLN A 419 -11.85 -5.87 7.58
N TRP A 420 -12.68 -4.83 7.49
CA TRP A 420 -13.62 -4.52 8.54
C TRP A 420 -14.61 -5.67 8.74
N SER A 421 -15.27 -6.15 7.68
CA SER A 421 -16.26 -7.24 7.77
C SER A 421 -15.68 -8.51 8.39
N GLY A 422 -14.43 -8.84 8.08
CA GLY A 422 -13.70 -9.98 8.64
C GLY A 422 -13.21 -9.77 10.08
N TRP A 423 -13.13 -8.54 10.59
CA TRP A 423 -12.66 -8.26 11.94
C TRP A 423 -13.54 -8.93 13.01
N PRO A 424 -13.00 -9.86 13.84
CA PRO A 424 -13.79 -10.63 14.79
C PRO A 424 -14.20 -9.82 16.03
N ALA A 425 -13.47 -8.74 16.34
CA ALA A 425 -13.58 -8.04 17.62
C ALA A 425 -14.19 -6.64 17.47
N LYS A 426 -15.43 -6.53 16.98
CA LYS A 426 -16.12 -5.26 16.64
C LYS A 426 -16.19 -4.22 17.76
N ARG A 427 -16.06 -4.64 19.03
CA ARG A 427 -15.95 -3.75 20.20
C ARG A 427 -14.66 -2.91 20.18
N TYR A 428 -13.61 -3.41 19.54
CA TYR A 428 -12.30 -2.76 19.45
C TYR A 428 -12.04 -2.25 18.03
N PRO A 429 -11.30 -1.14 17.89
CA PRO A 429 -10.74 -0.75 16.62
C PRO A 429 -9.93 -1.88 15.98
N ALA A 430 -9.97 -1.99 14.66
CA ALA A 430 -9.13 -2.94 13.93
C ALA A 430 -7.73 -2.34 13.66
N LEU A 431 -6.72 -3.19 13.58
CA LEU A 431 -5.43 -2.82 12.99
C LEU A 431 -5.43 -3.23 11.51
N LEU A 432 -4.92 -2.35 10.65
CA LEU A 432 -4.76 -2.56 9.22
C LEU A 432 -3.32 -2.21 8.85
N SER A 433 -2.66 -3.08 8.07
CA SER A 433 -1.49 -2.67 7.32
C SER A 433 -1.80 -2.61 5.83
N TYR A 434 -1.18 -1.66 5.14
CA TYR A 434 -1.33 -1.47 3.71
C TYR A 434 0.03 -1.29 3.04
N GLY A 435 0.06 -1.59 1.75
CA GLY A 435 1.28 -1.65 0.96
C GLY A 435 1.44 -3.02 0.31
N TYR A 436 2.36 -3.09 -0.64
CA TYR A 436 2.74 -4.32 -1.31
C TYR A 436 3.95 -4.92 -0.61
N GLY A 437 3.87 -6.20 -0.31
CA GLY A 437 4.90 -6.94 0.43
C GLY A 437 5.33 -8.18 -0.32
N ASP A 438 5.88 -9.13 0.44
CA ASP A 438 6.41 -10.43 0.01
C ASP A 438 7.67 -10.33 -0.84
N GLY A 439 7.92 -9.18 -1.47
CA GLY A 439 9.16 -8.87 -2.18
C GLY A 439 9.57 -7.39 -2.12
N GLY A 440 9.03 -6.62 -1.17
CA GLY A 440 9.21 -5.17 -1.08
C GLY A 440 8.20 -4.34 -1.89
N GLY A 441 8.54 -3.08 -2.12
CA GLY A 441 7.69 -2.07 -2.75
C GLY A 441 7.05 -1.16 -1.71
N GLY A 442 6.24 -1.73 -0.82
CA GLY A 442 5.53 -0.98 0.23
C GLY A 442 4.32 -0.20 -0.30
N PRO A 443 3.86 0.83 0.45
CA PRO A 443 2.79 1.70 0.00
C PRO A 443 3.16 2.49 -1.25
N ASN A 444 2.17 2.80 -2.09
CA ASN A 444 2.31 3.76 -3.17
C ASN A 444 1.49 5.04 -2.89
N GLU A 445 1.68 6.07 -3.71
CA GLU A 445 0.99 7.35 -3.56
C GLU A 445 -0.54 7.23 -3.58
N ASP A 446 -1.07 6.34 -4.42
CA ASP A 446 -2.53 6.20 -4.59
C ASP A 446 -3.18 5.72 -3.30
N MET A 447 -2.51 4.89 -2.51
CA MET A 447 -2.99 4.48 -1.18
C MET A 447 -3.13 5.70 -0.25
N GLU A 448 -2.11 6.55 -0.16
CA GLU A 448 -2.16 7.74 0.71
C GLU A 448 -3.25 8.73 0.26
N LEU A 449 -3.43 8.92 -1.05
CA LEU A 449 -4.51 9.76 -1.57
C LEU A 449 -5.89 9.13 -1.31
N ARG A 450 -6.03 7.81 -1.45
CA ARG A 450 -7.27 7.08 -1.15
C ARG A 450 -7.61 7.06 0.32
N PHE A 451 -6.64 7.18 1.22
CA PHE A 451 -6.88 7.23 2.66
C PHE A 451 -7.91 8.30 3.03
N ASN A 452 -7.76 9.50 2.45
CA ASN A 452 -8.69 10.61 2.66
C ASN A 452 -10.05 10.34 2.00
N VAL A 453 -10.06 9.77 0.79
CA VAL A 453 -11.30 9.42 0.07
C VAL A 453 -12.12 8.39 0.85
N ILE A 454 -11.49 7.33 1.36
CA ILE A 454 -12.16 6.30 2.18
C ILE A 454 -12.78 6.92 3.43
N ASN A 455 -12.09 7.90 4.02
CA ASN A 455 -12.60 8.70 5.12
C ASN A 455 -13.73 9.67 4.74
N GLU A 456 -14.25 9.65 3.51
CA GLU A 456 -15.46 10.36 3.08
C GLU A 456 -16.50 9.42 2.43
N LEU A 457 -16.19 8.11 2.33
CA LEU A 457 -17.13 7.13 1.79
C LEU A 457 -18.12 6.62 2.85
N PRO A 458 -19.41 6.47 2.50
CA PRO A 458 -20.43 5.95 3.40
C PRO A 458 -20.22 4.47 3.74
N GLY A 459 -20.62 4.04 4.95
CA GLY A 459 -20.63 2.62 5.32
C GLY A 459 -19.25 1.97 5.52
N LEU A 460 -18.16 2.73 5.35
CA LEU A 460 -16.80 2.30 5.68
C LEU A 460 -16.37 2.80 7.07
N PRO A 461 -15.52 2.04 7.79
CA PRO A 461 -14.96 2.52 9.05
C PRO A 461 -14.07 3.74 8.81
N ARG A 462 -13.88 4.54 9.87
CA ARG A 462 -12.91 5.65 9.84
C ARG A 462 -11.49 5.09 9.91
N LEU A 463 -10.65 5.47 8.96
CA LEU A 463 -9.22 5.19 8.98
C LEU A 463 -8.48 6.26 9.80
N VAL A 464 -7.50 5.82 10.59
CA VAL A 464 -6.60 6.70 11.37
C VAL A 464 -5.17 6.22 11.15
N HIS A 465 -4.28 7.10 10.69
CA HIS A 465 -2.85 6.78 10.64
C HIS A 465 -2.32 6.56 12.06
N ALA A 466 -1.79 5.37 12.32
CA ALA A 466 -1.18 5.05 13.60
C ALA A 466 -0.18 3.92 13.48
N THR A 467 0.88 4.01 14.27
CA THR A 467 1.79 2.89 14.53
C THR A 467 1.08 1.81 15.36
N PRO A 468 1.58 0.55 15.34
CA PRO A 468 1.06 -0.49 16.22
C PRO A 468 1.16 -0.14 17.71
N SER A 469 2.21 0.59 18.11
CA SER A 469 2.35 1.10 19.48
C SER A 469 1.26 2.14 19.84
N GLU A 470 0.88 3.03 18.92
CA GLU A 470 -0.25 3.96 19.09
C GLU A 470 -1.59 3.21 19.15
N TYR A 471 -1.78 2.16 18.34
CA TYR A 471 -2.96 1.28 18.40
C TYR A 471 -3.16 0.68 19.80
N PHE A 472 -2.14 0.05 20.38
CA PHE A 472 -2.27 -0.56 21.71
C PHE A 472 -2.48 0.46 22.83
N LYS A 473 -1.95 1.69 22.68
CA LYS A 473 -2.21 2.78 23.63
C LYS A 473 -3.66 3.30 23.56
N ALA A 474 -4.34 3.10 22.43
CA ALA A 474 -5.70 3.59 22.21
C ALA A 474 -6.79 2.60 22.64
N ILE A 475 -6.44 1.37 23.02
CA ILE A 475 -7.40 0.34 23.47
C ILE A 475 -7.20 0.00 24.95
N ASP A 476 -8.27 -0.44 25.61
CA ASP A 476 -8.17 -0.98 26.98
C ASP A 476 -7.63 -2.40 26.95
N VAL A 477 -6.32 -2.54 27.18
CA VAL A 477 -5.63 -3.83 27.19
C VAL A 477 -6.01 -4.72 28.38
N ASN A 478 -6.53 -4.16 29.47
CA ASN A 478 -6.84 -4.92 30.69
C ASN A 478 -8.15 -5.72 30.54
N GLY A 479 -9.04 -5.29 29.64
CA GLY A 479 -10.30 -5.97 29.33
C GLY A 479 -10.23 -7.01 28.21
N LEU A 480 -9.01 -7.36 27.75
CA LEU A 480 -8.80 -8.31 26.66
C LEU A 480 -8.86 -9.77 27.14
N GLU A 481 -9.36 -10.64 26.25
CA GLU A 481 -9.38 -12.09 26.47
C GLU A 481 -7.97 -12.66 26.54
N ARG A 482 -7.76 -13.69 27.36
CA ARG A 482 -6.44 -14.31 27.58
C ARG A 482 -6.29 -15.61 26.79
N TRP A 483 -5.25 -15.70 25.96
CA TRP A 483 -4.84 -16.94 25.30
C TRP A 483 -3.59 -17.51 25.99
N ARG A 484 -3.68 -18.73 26.54
CA ARG A 484 -2.54 -19.40 27.18
C ARG A 484 -1.94 -20.48 26.27
N GLY A 485 -0.62 -20.42 26.08
CA GLY A 485 0.14 -21.43 25.34
C GLY A 485 0.51 -20.99 23.92
N ARG A 486 0.79 -21.96 23.06
CA ARG A 486 1.24 -21.70 21.68
C ARG A 486 0.15 -21.08 20.83
N LEU A 487 0.55 -20.30 19.83
CA LEU A 487 -0.33 -19.84 18.76
C LEU A 487 -0.07 -20.72 17.54
N TYR A 488 -0.91 -21.74 17.38
CA TYR A 488 -0.73 -22.76 16.35
C TYR A 488 -1.35 -22.31 15.02
N VAL A 489 -0.53 -22.28 13.97
CA VAL A 489 -0.98 -22.05 12.59
C VAL A 489 -1.26 -23.42 11.96
N GLU A 490 -2.45 -23.58 11.39
CA GLU A 490 -2.93 -24.88 10.90
C GLU A 490 -2.46 -25.19 9.48
N THR A 491 -1.86 -24.25 8.78
CA THR A 491 -1.26 -24.47 7.45
C THR A 491 0.26 -24.62 7.52
N HIS A 492 0.91 -24.91 6.39
CA HIS A 492 2.37 -24.92 6.25
C HIS A 492 3.15 -25.92 7.13
N ARG A 493 2.49 -26.93 7.74
CA ARG A 493 3.13 -27.96 8.58
C ARG A 493 4.27 -28.72 7.90
N GLY A 494 4.23 -28.82 6.56
CA GLY A 494 5.29 -29.44 5.77
C GLY A 494 6.65 -28.76 5.94
N SER A 495 6.67 -27.44 6.20
CA SER A 495 7.91 -26.65 6.36
C SER A 495 8.85 -27.15 7.45
N PHE A 496 8.36 -27.94 8.41
CA PHE A 496 9.16 -28.48 9.51
C PHE A 496 9.88 -29.80 9.18
N ILE A 497 9.57 -30.42 8.04
CA ILE A 497 10.01 -31.78 7.70
C ILE A 497 10.66 -31.85 6.31
N VAL A 498 10.59 -30.78 5.51
CA VAL A 498 11.34 -30.71 4.24
C VAL A 498 12.83 -30.62 4.56
N GLY A 499 13.54 -31.73 4.41
CA GLY A 499 14.99 -31.76 4.26
C GLY A 499 15.36 -31.69 2.77
N ASP A 500 16.55 -31.16 2.49
CA ASP A 500 17.16 -31.17 1.15
C ASP A 500 17.27 -32.59 0.55
#